data_AF-A0A2H0ERW0-F1
#
_entry.id   AF-A0A2H0ERW0-F1
#
_cell.length_a   1.000
_cell.length_b   1.000
_cell.length_c   1.000
_cell.angle_alpha   90.00
_cell.angle_beta   90.00
_cell.angle_gamma   90.00
#
_symmetry.space_group_name_H-M   'P 1'
#
loop_
_entity.id
_entity.type
_entity.pdbx_description
1 polymer ?
#
loop_
_entity_poly.entity_id
_entity_poly.type
_entity_poly.pdbx_seq_one_letter_code
_entity_poly.pdbx_strand_id
1 'polypeptide(L)'
;MEAAIARLAAGGAAPLLAASAAEGAAEALFGLAGALVGESGGRVALIHARLATHLRPSLTAAQLLVAELMDADGQPELALAAYAAVPGDDPLWTRAQIRRAAALEQLERGDAA
;
A
#
# COMPACT_ATOMS: atom_id res chain seq x y z
N MET A 1 -3.61 -18.38 -7.80
CA MET A 1 -3.82 -18.10 -9.24
C MET A 1 -4.63 -19.20 -9.92
N GLU A 2 -4.26 -20.47 -9.75
CA GLU A 2 -4.85 -21.64 -10.43
C GLU A 2 -6.38 -21.76 -10.23
N ALA A 3 -6.87 -21.60 -9.00
CA ALA A 3 -8.31 -21.60 -8.71
C ALA A 3 -9.08 -20.46 -9.40
N ALA A 4 -8.48 -19.28 -9.56
CA ALA A 4 -9.11 -18.17 -10.27
C ALA A 4 -9.18 -18.42 -11.78
N ILE A 5 -8.13 -19.02 -12.35
CA ILE A 5 -8.08 -19.42 -13.77
C ILE A 5 -9.12 -20.52 -14.05
N ALA A 6 -9.21 -21.54 -13.20
CA ALA A 6 -10.19 -22.61 -13.33
C ALA A 6 -11.64 -22.09 -13.29
N ARG A 7 -11.94 -21.14 -12.39
CA ARG A 7 -13.26 -20.50 -12.30
C ARG A 7 -13.65 -19.75 -13.58
N LEU A 8 -12.71 -18.99 -14.15
CA LEU A 8 -12.94 -18.27 -15.40
C LEU A 8 -13.14 -19.24 -16.59
N ALA A 9 -12.35 -20.32 -16.65
CA ALA A 9 -12.47 -21.35 -17.68
C ALA A 9 -13.83 -22.08 -17.62
N ALA A 10 -14.41 -22.22 -16.43
CA ALA A 10 -15.74 -22.78 -16.21
C ALA A 10 -16.90 -21.78 -16.48
N GLY A 11 -16.61 -20.59 -17.01
CA GLY A 11 -17.61 -19.55 -17.29
C GLY A 11 -18.07 -18.76 -16.05
N GLY A 12 -17.43 -18.94 -14.89
CA GLY A 12 -17.73 -18.20 -13.68
C GLY A 12 -17.20 -16.76 -13.71
N ALA A 13 -17.94 -15.82 -13.12
CA ALA A 13 -17.53 -14.42 -13.03
C ALA A 13 -16.40 -14.22 -12.02
N ALA A 14 -15.57 -13.19 -12.24
CA ALA A 14 -14.66 -12.67 -11.21
C ALA A 14 -15.45 -12.09 -10.04
N PRO A 15 -15.06 -12.37 -8.79
CA PRO A 15 -15.58 -11.59 -7.67
C PRO A 15 -15.26 -10.12 -7.89
N LEU A 16 -16.17 -9.25 -7.47
CA LEU A 16 -15.94 -7.82 -7.53
C LEU A 16 -14.74 -7.45 -6.65
N LEU A 17 -13.91 -6.55 -7.14
CA LEU A 17 -12.79 -5.99 -6.37
C LEU A 17 -13.29 -5.11 -5.20
N ALA A 18 -14.50 -4.56 -5.34
CA ALA A 18 -15.16 -3.70 -4.38
C ALA A 18 -16.65 -4.04 -4.31
N ALA A 19 -17.19 -4.15 -3.09
CA ALA A 19 -18.60 -4.43 -2.83
C ALA A 19 -19.45 -3.17 -2.62
N SER A 20 -18.82 -1.99 -2.52
CA SER A 20 -19.50 -0.71 -2.30
C SER A 20 -18.86 0.43 -3.08
N ALA A 21 -19.56 1.56 -3.19
CA ALA A 21 -19.03 2.77 -3.81
C ALA A 21 -17.78 3.30 -3.07
N ALA A 22 -17.75 3.19 -1.74
CA ALA A 22 -16.58 3.60 -0.94
C ALA A 22 -15.36 2.71 -1.23
N GLU A 23 -15.56 1.38 -1.30
CA GLU A 23 -14.49 0.45 -1.67
C GLU A 23 -14.01 0.68 -3.11
N GLY A 24 -14.92 0.92 -4.05
CA GLY A 24 -14.57 1.20 -5.44
C GLY A 24 -13.80 2.51 -5.61
N ALA A 25 -14.19 3.56 -4.87
CA ALA A 25 -13.47 4.81 -4.81
C ALA A 25 -12.08 4.63 -4.18
N ALA A 26 -11.96 3.82 -3.12
CA ALA A 26 -10.67 3.51 -2.51
C ALA A 26 -9.72 2.81 -3.49
N GLU A 27 -10.19 1.82 -4.25
CA GLU A 27 -9.40 1.13 -5.28
C GLU A 27 -8.97 2.09 -6.40
N ALA A 28 -9.87 2.96 -6.88
CA ALA A 28 -9.53 3.93 -7.91
C ALA A 28 -8.47 4.93 -7.44
N LEU A 29 -8.60 5.45 -6.21
CA LEU A 29 -7.62 6.35 -5.59
C LEU A 29 -6.27 5.66 -5.37
N PHE A 30 -6.27 4.40 -4.93
CA PHE A 30 -5.05 3.61 -4.81
C PHE A 30 -4.36 3.41 -6.15
N GLY A 31 -5.12 3.06 -7.20
CA GLY A 31 -4.59 2.94 -8.56
C GLY A 31 -3.98 4.24 -9.08
N LEU A 32 -4.66 5.38 -8.86
CA LEU A 32 -4.12 6.71 -9.19
C LEU A 32 -2.85 7.03 -8.40
N ALA A 33 -2.84 6.75 -7.09
CA ALA A 33 -1.66 6.96 -6.26
C ALA A 33 -0.46 6.17 -6.80
N GLY A 34 -0.65 4.89 -7.16
CA GLY A 34 0.37 4.04 -7.76
C GLY A 34 0.90 4.57 -9.09
N ALA A 35 0.02 5.12 -9.94
CA ALA A 35 0.41 5.71 -11.23
C ALA A 35 1.21 7.02 -11.08
N LEU A 36 1.06 7.73 -9.96
CA LEU A 36 1.72 9.00 -9.68
C LEU A 36 3.10 8.85 -9.01
N VAL A 37 3.50 7.62 -8.65
CA VAL A 37 4.82 7.35 -8.06
C VAL A 37 5.89 7.50 -9.15
N GLY A 38 6.60 8.63 -9.17
CA GLY A 38 7.78 8.84 -10.01
C GLY A 38 7.90 10.24 -10.63
N GLU A 39 6.80 10.85 -11.08
CA GLU A 39 6.84 12.10 -11.85
C GLU A 39 6.68 13.37 -11.00
N SER A 40 7.55 13.57 -10.00
CA SER A 40 7.42 14.68 -9.03
C SER A 40 6.11 14.65 -8.21
N GLY A 41 5.32 13.59 -8.36
CA GLY A 41 3.97 13.43 -7.85
C GLY A 41 3.88 12.83 -6.46
N GLY A 42 4.99 12.60 -5.74
CA GLY A 42 5.01 11.89 -4.46
C GLY A 42 4.00 12.42 -3.43
N ARG A 43 3.89 13.75 -3.29
CA ARG A 43 2.88 14.36 -2.42
C ARG A 43 1.45 14.16 -2.91
N VAL A 44 1.23 14.24 -4.23
CA VAL A 44 -0.10 14.00 -4.82
C VAL A 44 -0.50 12.54 -4.65
N ALA A 45 0.43 11.61 -4.90
CA ALA A 45 0.27 10.18 -4.66
C ALA A 45 -0.07 9.91 -3.18
N LEU A 46 0.62 10.58 -2.25
CA LEU A 46 0.38 10.41 -0.80
C LEU A 46 -1.03 10.87 -0.40
N ILE A 47 -1.51 11.98 -0.97
CA ILE A 47 -2.88 12.46 -0.74
C ILE A 47 -3.89 11.41 -1.22
N HIS A 48 -3.73 10.89 -2.44
CA HIS A 48 -4.63 9.89 -3.00
C HIS A 48 -4.61 8.59 -2.20
N ALA A 49 -3.42 8.11 -1.81
CA ALA A 49 -3.27 6.91 -0.99
C ALA A 49 -3.92 7.08 0.40
N ARG A 50 -3.74 8.25 1.05
CA ARG A 50 -4.40 8.55 2.33
C ARG A 50 -5.93 8.59 2.21
N LEU A 51 -6.46 9.19 1.15
CA LEU A 51 -7.90 9.17 0.89
C LEU A 51 -8.42 7.73 0.68
N ALA A 52 -7.68 6.90 -0.05
CA ALA A 52 -8.01 5.48 -0.20
C ALA A 52 -8.06 4.76 1.17
N THR A 53 -7.06 4.96 2.02
CA THR A 53 -7.06 4.37 3.37
C THR A 53 -8.16 4.91 4.28
N HIS A 54 -8.60 6.15 4.08
CA HIS A 54 -9.71 6.73 4.82
C HIS A 54 -11.05 6.08 4.42
N LEU A 55 -11.25 5.84 3.13
CA LEU A 55 -12.45 5.18 2.60
C LEU A 55 -12.48 3.68 2.89
N ARG A 56 -11.31 3.03 2.89
CA ARG A 56 -11.17 1.60 3.16
C ARG A 56 -9.94 1.33 4.05
N PRO A 57 -10.10 1.38 5.38
CA PRO A 57 -9.01 1.13 6.32
C PRO A 57 -8.41 -0.28 6.24
N SER A 58 -9.14 -1.25 5.68
CA SER A 58 -8.66 -2.62 5.46
C SER A 58 -7.89 -2.80 4.14
N LEU A 59 -7.69 -1.75 3.34
CA LEU A 59 -6.93 -1.82 2.09
C LEU A 59 -5.43 -1.76 2.38
N THR A 60 -4.84 -2.88 2.81
CA THR A 60 -3.42 -2.97 3.21
C THR A 60 -2.47 -2.49 2.12
N ALA A 61 -2.81 -2.71 0.85
CA ALA A 61 -2.01 -2.22 -0.29
C ALA A 61 -1.87 -0.69 -0.32
N ALA A 62 -2.94 0.05 0.01
CA ALA A 62 -2.91 1.50 0.10
C ALA A 62 -2.14 1.98 1.34
N GLN A 63 -2.28 1.29 2.48
CA GLN A 63 -1.51 1.59 3.69
C GLN A 63 -0.01 1.40 3.47
N LEU A 64 0.38 0.32 2.80
CA LEU A 64 1.76 0.05 2.44
C LEU A 64 2.31 1.14 1.51
N LEU A 65 1.53 1.57 0.51
CA LEU A 65 1.92 2.66 -0.37
C LEU A 65 2.11 3.98 0.38
N VAL A 66 1.25 4.31 1.36
CA VAL A 66 1.45 5.47 2.24
C VAL A 66 2.80 5.39 2.96
N ALA A 67 3.15 4.22 3.51
CA ALA A 67 4.42 4.00 4.18
C ALA A 67 5.61 4.22 3.23
N GLU A 68 5.55 3.62 2.04
CA GLU A 68 6.61 3.74 1.02
C GLU A 68 6.80 5.19 0.54
N LEU A 69 5.71 5.96 0.44
CA LEU A 69 5.76 7.37 0.07
C LEU A 69 6.33 8.26 1.18
N MET A 70 6.01 7.98 2.45
CA MET A 70 6.60 8.68 3.60
C MET A 70 8.10 8.41 3.73
N ASP A 71 8.49 7.16 3.53
CA ASP A 71 9.90 6.72 3.51
C ASP A 71 10.68 7.48 2.42
N ALA A 72 10.13 7.53 1.21
CA ALA A 72 10.71 8.27 0.09
C ALA A 72 10.74 9.80 0.29
N ASP A 73 9.84 10.35 1.10
CA ASP A 73 9.79 11.78 1.45
C ASP A 73 10.71 12.12 2.66
N GLY A 74 11.51 11.17 3.14
CA GLY A 74 12.46 11.39 4.24
C GLY A 74 11.82 11.35 5.63
N GLN A 75 10.68 10.68 5.79
CA GLN A 75 9.96 10.52 7.06
C GLN A 75 9.94 9.04 7.51
N PRO A 76 11.11 8.40 7.73
CA PRO A 76 11.21 6.96 8.01
C PRO A 76 10.54 6.53 9.32
N GLU A 77 10.41 7.42 10.31
CA GLU A 77 9.72 7.16 11.57
C GLU A 77 8.21 6.91 11.36
N LEU A 78 7.58 7.72 10.51
CA LEU A 78 6.17 7.55 10.14
C LEU A 78 5.99 6.30 9.28
N ALA A 79 6.94 6.04 8.37
CA ALA A 79 6.94 4.83 7.55
C ALA A 79 7.03 3.56 8.41
N LEU A 80 7.88 3.55 9.45
CA LEU A 80 8.03 2.44 10.39
C LEU A 80 6.71 2.06 11.06
N ALA A 81 5.97 3.05 11.56
CA ALA A 81 4.67 2.83 12.18
C ALA A 81 3.67 2.22 11.19
N ALA A 82 3.67 2.68 9.94
CA ALA A 82 2.79 2.18 8.90
C ALA A 82 3.16 0.76 8.43
N TYR A 83 4.46 0.45 8.26
CA TYR A 83 4.90 -0.91 7.94
C TYR A 83 4.56 -1.91 9.06
N ALA A 84 4.68 -1.50 10.33
CA ALA A 84 4.37 -2.34 11.47
C ALA A 84 2.86 -2.64 11.63
N ALA A 85 1.99 -1.83 11.03
CA ALA A 85 0.54 -2.02 11.08
C ALA A 85 0.04 -3.13 10.13
N VAL A 86 0.88 -3.65 9.24
CA VAL A 86 0.52 -4.72 8.31
C VAL A 86 0.35 -6.06 9.06
N PRO A 87 -0.82 -6.71 9.01
CA PRO A 87 -1.07 -7.97 9.71
C PRO A 87 -0.15 -9.11 9.27
N GLY A 88 0.20 -10.01 10.19
CA GLY A 88 1.10 -11.16 9.96
C GLY A 88 0.62 -12.18 8.93
N ASP A 89 -0.69 -12.25 8.72
CA ASP A 89 -1.38 -13.12 7.77
C ASP A 89 -1.68 -12.43 6.43
N ASP A 90 -1.37 -11.14 6.29
CA ASP A 90 -1.55 -10.41 5.04
C ASP A 90 -0.50 -10.83 4.00
N PRO A 91 -0.87 -11.07 2.73
CA PRO A 91 0.07 -11.40 1.66
C PRO A 91 1.20 -10.36 1.45
N LEU A 92 0.99 -9.11 1.88
CA LEU A 92 1.97 -8.03 1.79
C LEU A 92 2.90 -7.95 3.00
N TRP A 93 2.71 -8.77 4.05
CA TRP A 93 3.49 -8.72 5.28
C TRP A 93 4.99 -8.80 5.03
N THR A 94 5.45 -9.78 4.24
CA THR A 94 6.88 -9.94 3.95
C THR A 94 7.48 -8.70 3.29
N ARG A 95 6.75 -8.08 2.36
CA ARG A 95 7.19 -6.82 1.73
C ARG A 95 7.26 -5.69 2.76
N ALA A 96 6.25 -5.56 3.61
CA ALA A 96 6.23 -4.56 4.66
C ALA A 96 7.44 -4.71 5.61
N GLN A 97 7.79 -5.93 5.99
CA GLN A 97 8.93 -6.17 6.89
C GLN A 97 10.28 -5.88 6.24
N ILE A 98 10.46 -6.21 4.97
CA ILE A 98 11.68 -5.84 4.23
C ILE A 98 11.85 -4.32 4.21
N ARG A 99 10.76 -3.59 3.89
CA ARG A 99 10.78 -2.12 3.87
C ARG A 99 10.99 -1.53 5.25
N ARG A 100 10.40 -2.13 6.29
CA ARG A 100 10.61 -1.76 7.69
C ARG A 100 12.08 -1.89 8.10
N ALA A 101 12.75 -2.98 7.73
CA ALA A 101 14.16 -3.19 8.01
C ALA A 101 15.04 -2.13 7.31
N ALA A 102 14.75 -1.81 6.05
CA ALA A 102 15.47 -0.77 5.31
C ALA A 102 15.30 0.62 5.96
N ALA A 103 14.10 0.96 6.42
CA ALA A 103 13.84 2.23 7.12
C ALA A 103 14.58 2.32 8.46
N LEU A 104 14.71 1.20 9.21
CA LEU A 104 15.51 1.14 10.43
C LEU A 104 17.00 1.38 10.16
N GLU A 105 17.55 0.71 9.14
CA GLU A 105 18.95 0.90 8.75
C GLU A 105 19.24 2.38 8.39
N GLN A 106 18.30 3.03 7.68
CA GLN A 106 18.43 4.44 7.32
C GLN A 106 18.47 5.36 8.55
N LEU A 107 17.63 5.10 9.56
CA LEU A 107 17.63 5.84 10.83
C LEU A 107 18.92 5.63 11.61
N GLU A 108 19.40 4.39 11.75
CA GLU A 108 20.66 4.07 12.44
C GLU A 108 21.85 4.79 11.79
N ARG A 109 21.86 4.90 10.46
CA ARG A 109 22.90 5.63 9.71
C ARG A 109 22.77 7.15 9.84
N GLY A 110 21.56 7.67 9.98
CA GLY A 110 21.29 9.09 10.18
C GLY A 110 21.72 9.57 11.57
N ASP A 111 21.50 8.77 12.61
CA ASP A 111 21.90 9.07 13.99
C ASP A 111 23.43 8.98 14.21
N ALA A 112 24.15 8.31 13.31
CA ALA A 112 25.60 8.15 13.37
C ALA A 112 26.41 9.29 12.73
N ALA A 113 25.74 10.31 12.14
CA ALA A 113 26.34 11.45 11.45
C ALA A 113 26.39 12.71 12.34
#